data_AF-A0A370T9Z1-F1
#
_entry.id   AF-A0A370T9Z1-F1
#
_cell.length_a   1.000
_cell.length_b   1.000
_cell.length_c   1.000
_cell.angle_alpha   90.00
_cell.angle_beta   90.00
_cell.angle_gamma   90.00
#
_symmetry.space_group_name_H-M   'P 1'
#
loop_
_entity.id
_entity.type
_entity.pdbx_description
1 polymer ?
#
loop_
_entity_poly.entity_id
_entity_poly.type
_entity_poly.pdbx_seq_one_letter_code
_entity_poly.pdbx_strand_id
1 'polypeptide(L)'
;MADLVRPLFVSTIRLGKYADPAVSLSDINALILDYLTTEGYPSAAAKFSKEANLRPQQEEESVRARRQIQHSIHLGSIQEAIDELNDLEPHVLDGNPSLHFALLRLQLVELIRVCNSTPGADITPALSFATKELAPRAPTNPEFLEDLERTMALLVFPQESLEPQLAAILHPDLRRTVADRVNKAILSCQNQRRDAAIRNLVRLRAWAENTARDSKKDLPARIELGLDARNDGRGDSPMIS
;
A
#
# COMPACT_ATOMS: atom_id res chain seq x y z
N MET A 1 -29.27 -35.46 8.57
CA MET A 1 -29.05 -34.02 8.24
C MET A 1 -27.61 -33.64 8.56
N ALA A 2 -26.63 -34.20 7.83
CA ALA A 2 -25.25 -33.72 7.74
C ALA A 2 -24.51 -34.60 6.71
N ASP A 3 -25.07 -34.68 5.51
CA ASP A 3 -24.42 -35.28 4.34
C ASP A 3 -24.61 -34.27 3.22
N LEU A 4 -23.64 -33.36 3.07
CA LEU A 4 -23.29 -32.66 1.84
C LEU A 4 -22.10 -31.74 2.13
N VAL A 5 -21.23 -31.56 1.14
CA VAL A 5 -20.01 -30.74 1.11
C VAL A 5 -18.71 -31.46 1.53
N ARG A 6 -18.47 -32.65 0.99
CA ARG A 6 -17.18 -32.98 0.36
C ARG A 6 -17.51 -33.58 -1.01
N PRO A 7 -17.17 -32.92 -2.12
CA PRO A 7 -15.89 -33.17 -2.80
C PRO A 7 -15.35 -31.92 -3.55
N LEU A 8 -14.06 -31.77 -3.86
CA LEU A 8 -13.59 -31.95 -5.25
C LEU A 8 -12.05 -31.88 -5.43
N PHE A 9 -11.24 -31.82 -4.38
CA PHE A 9 -9.78 -31.61 -4.56
C PHE A 9 -8.92 -32.88 -4.60
N VAL A 10 -9.52 -34.08 -4.49
CA VAL A 10 -8.77 -35.34 -4.44
C VAL A 10 -9.20 -36.27 -5.57
N SER A 11 -9.03 -35.82 -6.81
CA SER A 11 -8.96 -36.73 -7.95
C SER A 11 -8.31 -36.05 -9.14
N THR A 12 -7.17 -36.59 -9.55
CA THR A 12 -6.36 -36.26 -10.75
C THR A 12 -5.11 -35.44 -10.48
N ILE A 13 -4.15 -36.06 -9.78
CA ILE A 13 -2.74 -35.92 -10.18
C ILE A 13 -2.35 -37.28 -10.76
N ARG A 14 -2.73 -37.52 -12.02
CA ARG A 14 -2.01 -38.49 -12.85
C ARG A 14 -0.62 -37.88 -13.03
N LEU A 15 0.39 -38.51 -12.44
CA LEU A 15 1.81 -38.24 -12.67
C LEU A 15 2.14 -38.62 -14.13
N GLY A 16 1.63 -37.84 -15.08
CA GLY A 16 2.09 -37.86 -16.46
C GLY A 16 3.47 -37.22 -16.48
N LYS A 17 4.47 -38.00 -16.93
CA LYS A 17 5.84 -37.60 -17.27
C LYS A 17 6.11 -36.10 -17.11
N TYR A 18 6.72 -35.71 -15.99
CA TYR A 18 7.26 -34.37 -15.82
C TYR A 18 8.38 -34.18 -16.84
N ALA A 19 8.07 -33.53 -17.96
CA ALA A 19 9.07 -32.67 -18.56
C ALA A 19 9.38 -31.63 -17.49
N ASP A 20 10.63 -31.54 -17.03
CA ASP A 20 11.08 -30.43 -16.20
C ASP A 20 10.66 -29.13 -16.91
N PRO A 21 9.73 -28.33 -16.38
CA PRO A 21 9.61 -26.98 -16.84
C PRO A 21 10.85 -26.28 -16.30
N ALA A 22 11.91 -26.23 -17.11
CA ALA A 22 13.12 -25.52 -16.78
C ALA A 22 12.73 -24.09 -16.40
N VAL A 23 12.77 -23.79 -15.09
CA VAL A 23 12.44 -22.46 -14.57
C VAL A 23 13.42 -21.49 -15.21
N SER A 24 12.91 -20.49 -15.93
CA SER A 24 13.81 -19.59 -16.65
C SER A 24 14.50 -18.65 -15.67
N LEU A 25 15.77 -18.30 -15.95
CA LEU A 25 16.50 -17.29 -15.19
C LEU A 25 15.74 -15.95 -15.16
N SER A 26 14.96 -15.66 -16.21
CA SER A 26 14.08 -14.50 -16.28
C SER A 26 12.98 -14.52 -15.21
N ASP A 27 12.36 -15.69 -14.96
CA ASP A 27 11.32 -15.84 -13.95
C ASP A 27 11.89 -15.68 -12.53
N ILE A 28 13.09 -16.23 -12.30
CA ILE A 28 13.81 -16.09 -11.02
C ILE A 28 14.17 -14.62 -10.79
N ASN A 29 14.70 -13.94 -11.81
CA ASN A 29 15.06 -12.53 -11.72
C ASN A 29 13.83 -11.65 -11.48
N ALA A 30 12.68 -11.95 -12.10
CA ALA A 30 11.43 -11.26 -11.83
C ALA A 30 10.95 -11.46 -10.39
N LEU A 31 11.05 -12.68 -9.85
CA LEU A 31 10.71 -12.98 -8.45
C LEU A 31 11.62 -12.25 -7.45
N ILE A 32 12.92 -12.19 -7.72
CA ILE A 32 13.88 -11.47 -6.86
C ILE A 32 13.59 -9.97 -6.90
N LEU A 33 13.33 -9.42 -8.09
CA LEU A 33 12.98 -8.01 -8.23
C LEU A 33 11.67 -7.67 -7.49
N ASP A 34 10.64 -8.51 -7.62
CA ASP A 34 9.38 -8.38 -6.88
C ASP A 34 9.59 -8.35 -5.36
N TYR A 35 10.42 -9.27 -4.84
CA TYR A 35 10.76 -9.31 -3.42
C TYR A 35 11.49 -8.05 -2.97
N LEU A 36 12.52 -7.60 -3.70
CA LEU A 36 13.29 -6.40 -3.33
C LEU A 36 12.42 -5.14 -3.35
N THR A 37 11.48 -5.05 -4.28
CA THR A 37 10.55 -3.92 -4.37
C THR A 37 9.51 -3.97 -3.27
N THR A 38 8.92 -5.13 -3.02
CA THR A 38 7.84 -5.33 -2.03
C THR A 38 8.35 -5.19 -0.60
N GLU A 39 9.54 -5.69 -0.28
CA GLU A 39 10.11 -5.62 1.07
C GLU A 39 10.80 -4.28 1.40
N GLY A 40 10.69 -3.29 0.51
CA GLY A 40 11.19 -1.94 0.77
C GLY A 40 12.71 -1.78 0.58
N TYR A 41 13.31 -2.52 -0.35
CA TYR A 41 14.72 -2.38 -0.75
C TYR A 41 14.89 -1.73 -2.14
N PRO A 42 14.40 -0.50 -2.38
CA PRO A 42 14.35 0.12 -3.71
C PRO A 42 15.73 0.35 -4.33
N SER A 43 16.74 0.70 -3.51
CA SER A 43 18.12 0.87 -4.00
C SER A 43 18.75 -0.45 -4.44
N ALA A 44 18.38 -1.58 -3.82
CA ALA A 44 18.82 -2.90 -4.23
C ALA A 44 18.08 -3.35 -5.49
N ALA A 45 16.76 -3.13 -5.57
CA ALA A 45 15.95 -3.40 -6.75
C ALA A 45 16.48 -2.66 -8.00
N ALA A 46 16.84 -1.37 -7.86
CA ALA A 46 17.38 -0.56 -8.96
C ALA A 46 18.77 -1.04 -9.43
N LYS A 47 19.64 -1.45 -8.49
CA LYS A 47 20.94 -2.03 -8.84
C LYS A 47 20.78 -3.40 -9.51
N PHE A 48 19.90 -4.24 -8.97
CA PHE A 48 19.60 -5.56 -9.49
C PHE A 48 18.98 -5.50 -10.89
N SER A 49 18.03 -4.58 -11.14
CA SER A 49 17.44 -4.42 -12.47
C SER A 49 18.47 -4.02 -13.52
N LYS A 50 19.42 -3.15 -13.14
CA LYS A 50 20.51 -2.71 -14.01
C LYS A 50 21.48 -3.86 -14.31
N GLU A 51 21.85 -4.65 -13.32
CA GLU A 51 22.79 -5.77 -13.45
C GLU A 51 22.19 -6.96 -14.22
N ALA A 52 20.94 -7.31 -13.92
CA ALA A 52 20.21 -8.40 -14.58
C ALA A 52 19.67 -8.02 -15.97
N ASN A 53 20.02 -6.83 -16.48
CA ASN A 53 19.56 -6.25 -17.75
C ASN A 53 18.03 -6.31 -17.91
N LEU A 54 17.30 -6.22 -16.79
CA LEU A 54 15.85 -6.20 -16.76
C LEU A 54 15.37 -4.84 -17.22
N ARG A 55 14.21 -4.80 -17.88
CA ARG A 55 13.60 -3.52 -18.23
C ARG A 55 13.42 -2.70 -16.93
N PRO A 56 13.82 -1.42 -16.89
CA PRO A 56 13.55 -0.58 -15.74
C PRO A 56 12.06 -0.65 -15.49
N GLN A 57 11.70 -1.03 -14.27
CA GLN A 57 10.31 -1.22 -13.85
C GLN A 57 9.59 0.08 -14.19
N GLN A 58 8.71 0.05 -15.20
CA GLN A 58 7.90 1.22 -15.53
C GLN A 58 7.22 1.66 -14.25
N GLU A 59 7.21 2.97 -14.02
CA GLU A 59 6.57 3.54 -12.85
C GLU A 59 5.16 2.94 -12.73
N GLU A 60 4.97 2.11 -11.70
CA GLU A 60 3.76 1.32 -11.54
C GLU A 60 2.56 2.26 -11.56
N GLU A 61 1.45 1.83 -12.14
CA GLU A 61 0.22 2.63 -12.17
C GLU A 61 -0.18 3.09 -10.76
N SER A 62 0.09 2.25 -9.74
CA SER A 62 -0.08 2.58 -8.33
C SER A 62 0.79 3.75 -7.84
N VAL A 63 2.02 3.88 -8.34
CA VAL A 63 2.93 5.00 -8.00
C VAL A 63 2.44 6.28 -8.64
N ARG A 64 1.98 6.23 -9.91
CA ARG A 64 1.41 7.40 -10.59
C ARG A 64 0.13 7.86 -9.91
N ALA A 65 -0.78 6.94 -9.61
CA ALA A 65 -2.02 7.24 -8.89
C ALA A 65 -1.76 7.89 -7.53
N ARG A 66 -0.81 7.36 -6.74
CA ARG A 66 -0.41 7.99 -5.46
C ARG A 66 0.10 9.42 -5.62
N ARG A 67 0.94 9.67 -6.63
CA ARG A 67 1.44 11.03 -6.90
C ARG A 67 0.32 11.97 -7.33
N GLN A 68 -0.63 11.48 -8.12
CA GLN A 68 -1.79 12.26 -8.53
C GLN A 68 -2.62 12.68 -7.31
N ILE A 69 -2.92 11.77 -6.40
CA ILE A 69 -3.62 12.09 -5.14
C ILE A 69 -2.86 13.15 -4.33
N GLN A 70 -1.54 13.01 -4.17
CA GLN A 70 -0.73 14.02 -3.48
C GLN A 70 -0.78 15.38 -4.20
N HIS A 71 -0.75 15.37 -5.53
CA HIS A 71 -0.85 16.58 -6.35
C HIS A 71 -2.19 17.29 -6.15
N SER A 72 -3.31 16.55 -6.19
CA SER A 72 -4.66 17.06 -5.91
C SER A 72 -4.73 17.71 -4.52
N ILE A 73 -4.13 17.08 -3.49
CA ILE A 73 -4.04 17.66 -2.13
C ILE A 73 -3.22 18.95 -2.12
N HIS A 74 -2.07 18.99 -2.80
CA HIS A 74 -1.23 20.19 -2.83
C HIS A 74 -1.93 21.37 -3.50
N LEU A 75 -2.68 21.13 -4.58
CA LEU A 75 -3.47 22.14 -5.28
C LEU A 75 -4.65 22.65 -4.45
N GLY A 76 -5.12 21.87 -3.48
CA GLY A 76 -6.32 22.18 -2.70
C GLY A 76 -7.60 21.56 -3.28
N SER A 77 -7.49 20.69 -4.28
CA SER A 77 -8.59 19.87 -4.80
C SER A 77 -8.85 18.68 -3.88
N ILE A 78 -9.29 18.94 -2.64
CA ILE A 78 -9.35 17.89 -1.60
C ILE A 78 -10.47 16.88 -1.88
N GLN A 79 -11.62 17.31 -2.40
CA GLN A 79 -12.69 16.39 -2.80
C GLN A 79 -12.23 15.40 -3.87
N GLU A 80 -11.56 15.90 -4.93
CA GLU A 80 -10.97 15.07 -5.99
C GLU A 80 -9.95 14.09 -5.40
N ALA A 81 -9.09 14.55 -4.49
CA ALA A 81 -8.12 13.68 -3.81
C ALA A 81 -8.79 12.58 -2.96
N ILE A 82 -9.94 12.85 -2.34
CA ILE A 82 -10.71 11.85 -1.58
C ILE A 82 -11.31 10.81 -2.53
N ASP A 83 -11.87 11.26 -3.65
CA ASP A 83 -12.47 10.38 -4.65
C ASP A 83 -11.40 9.48 -5.30
N GLU A 84 -10.28 10.07 -5.75
CA GLU A 84 -9.11 9.34 -6.28
C GLU A 84 -8.53 8.35 -5.26
N LEU A 85 -8.51 8.72 -3.97
CA LEU A 85 -8.06 7.85 -2.89
C LEU A 85 -9.00 6.67 -2.66
N ASN A 86 -10.32 6.89 -2.69
CA ASN A 86 -11.31 5.83 -2.55
C ASN A 86 -11.31 4.88 -3.75
N ASP A 87 -11.07 5.41 -4.95
CA ASP A 87 -10.93 4.60 -6.18
C ASP A 87 -9.68 3.72 -6.13
N LEU A 88 -8.55 4.27 -5.65
CA LEU A 88 -7.30 3.52 -5.53
C LEU A 88 -7.32 2.55 -4.34
N GLU A 89 -7.82 2.99 -3.19
CA GLU A 89 -7.83 2.25 -1.94
C GLU A 89 -9.11 2.49 -1.09
N PRO A 90 -10.20 1.75 -1.35
CA PRO A 90 -11.51 1.99 -0.72
C PRO A 90 -11.54 1.94 0.81
N HIS A 91 -10.61 1.22 1.44
CA HIS A 91 -10.62 0.97 2.88
C HIS A 91 -9.64 1.85 3.67
N VAL A 92 -8.83 2.69 3.01
CA VAL A 92 -7.81 3.51 3.69
C VAL A 92 -8.45 4.50 4.65
N LEU A 93 -9.56 5.12 4.27
CA LEU A 93 -10.24 6.12 5.10
C LEU A 93 -11.07 5.47 6.23
N ASP A 94 -11.68 4.33 5.97
CA ASP A 94 -12.43 3.57 6.98
C ASP A 94 -11.52 3.05 8.09
N GLY A 95 -10.33 2.58 7.72
CA GLY A 95 -9.32 2.10 8.67
C GLY A 95 -8.57 3.22 9.40
N ASN A 96 -8.74 4.49 9.01
CA ASN A 96 -8.03 5.63 9.59
C ASN A 96 -8.92 6.88 9.74
N PRO A 97 -9.78 6.92 10.78
CA PRO A 97 -10.65 8.06 11.05
C PRO A 97 -9.91 9.40 11.22
N SER A 98 -8.68 9.38 11.76
CA SER A 98 -7.85 10.57 11.91
C SER A 98 -7.38 11.15 10.58
N LEU A 99 -7.02 10.29 9.61
CA LEU A 99 -6.67 10.73 8.27
C LEU A 99 -7.89 11.31 7.53
N HIS A 100 -9.03 10.63 7.64
CA HIS A 100 -10.27 11.09 7.03
C HIS A 100 -10.70 12.44 7.61
N PHE A 101 -10.65 12.62 8.94
CA PHE A 101 -10.91 13.91 9.57
C PHE A 101 -9.96 15.01 9.08
N ALA A 102 -8.66 14.70 8.95
CA ALA A 102 -7.67 15.66 8.47
C ALA A 102 -7.93 16.13 7.02
N LEU A 103 -8.39 15.23 6.14
CA LEU A 103 -8.79 15.57 4.76
C LEU A 103 -10.04 16.46 4.75
N LEU A 104 -11.08 16.11 5.52
CA LEU A 104 -12.28 16.96 5.63
C LEU A 104 -11.94 18.34 6.20
N ARG A 105 -11.05 18.40 7.20
CA ARG A 105 -10.57 19.67 7.75
C ARG A 105 -9.85 20.51 6.70
N LEU A 106 -9.01 19.90 5.85
CA LEU A 106 -8.40 20.62 4.73
C LEU A 106 -9.46 21.15 3.76
N GLN A 107 -10.45 20.34 3.39
CA GLN A 107 -11.55 20.81 2.53
C GLN A 107 -12.29 22.01 3.13
N LEU A 108 -12.54 22.00 4.45
CA LEU A 108 -13.12 23.14 5.16
C LEU A 108 -12.20 24.37 5.08
N VAL A 109 -10.89 24.21 5.29
CA VAL A 109 -9.91 25.30 5.15
C VAL A 109 -9.95 25.91 3.75
N GLU A 110 -10.06 25.10 2.70
CA GLU A 110 -10.17 25.59 1.33
C GLU A 110 -11.47 26.37 1.08
N LEU A 111 -12.61 25.89 1.62
CA LEU A 111 -13.87 26.64 1.57
C LEU A 111 -13.73 28.00 2.29
N ILE A 112 -13.11 28.03 3.47
CA ILE A 112 -12.88 29.27 4.23
C ILE A 112 -11.98 30.24 3.45
N ARG A 113 -10.96 29.75 2.75
CA ARG A 113 -10.13 30.62 1.89
C ARG A 113 -10.94 31.28 0.79
N VAL A 114 -11.84 30.53 0.15
CA VAL A 114 -12.73 31.09 -0.89
C VAL A 114 -13.64 32.16 -0.31
N CYS A 115 -14.24 31.90 0.87
CA CYS A 115 -15.05 32.89 1.58
C CYS A 115 -14.24 34.16 1.91
N ASN A 116 -13.02 34.02 2.42
CA ASN A 116 -12.20 35.17 2.82
C ASN A 116 -11.60 35.95 1.63
N SER A 117 -11.51 35.34 0.44
CA SER A 117 -10.92 35.98 -0.74
C SER A 117 -11.87 36.96 -1.46
N THR A 118 -13.18 36.86 -1.21
CA THR A 118 -14.19 37.70 -1.87
C THR A 118 -14.90 38.58 -0.84
N PRO A 119 -14.86 39.91 -0.96
CA PRO A 119 -15.60 40.80 -0.06
C PRO A 119 -17.11 40.49 -0.11
N GLY A 120 -17.71 40.15 1.04
CA GLY A 120 -19.14 39.78 1.12
C GLY A 120 -19.46 38.36 0.65
N ALA A 121 -18.48 37.47 0.59
CA ALA A 121 -18.71 36.06 0.24
C ALA A 121 -19.68 35.39 1.22
N ASP A 122 -20.47 34.48 0.66
CA ASP A 122 -21.32 33.61 1.45
C ASP A 122 -20.49 32.59 2.23
N ILE A 123 -20.63 32.57 3.56
CA ILE A 123 -20.00 31.59 4.46
C ILE A 123 -20.84 30.30 4.58
N THR A 124 -22.07 30.30 4.07
CA THR A 124 -23.01 29.17 4.15
C THR A 124 -22.42 27.85 3.63
N PRO A 125 -21.63 27.81 2.52
CA PRO A 125 -21.01 26.57 2.06
C PRO A 125 -20.05 25.96 3.09
N ALA A 126 -19.19 26.78 3.70
CA ALA A 126 -18.24 26.33 4.72
C ALA A 126 -18.98 25.84 5.98
N LEU A 127 -20.00 26.58 6.43
CA LEU A 127 -20.80 26.23 7.61
C LEU A 127 -21.61 24.95 7.39
N SER A 128 -22.23 24.80 6.23
CA SER A 128 -23.00 23.61 5.85
C SER A 128 -22.09 22.38 5.82
N PHE A 129 -20.91 22.50 5.20
CA PHE A 129 -19.93 21.41 5.14
C PHE A 129 -19.43 21.02 6.54
N ALA A 130 -19.05 21.99 7.38
CA ALA A 130 -18.60 21.73 8.74
C ALA A 130 -19.68 21.01 9.56
N THR A 131 -20.93 21.45 9.46
CA THR A 131 -22.07 20.87 10.19
C THR A 131 -22.41 19.45 9.73
N LYS A 132 -22.35 19.20 8.42
CA LYS A 132 -22.72 17.91 7.85
C LYS A 132 -21.63 16.85 7.99
N GLU A 133 -20.38 17.22 7.72
CA GLU A 133 -19.29 16.24 7.57
C GLU A 133 -18.37 16.17 8.81
N LEU A 134 -18.02 17.30 9.43
CA LEU A 134 -17.09 17.35 10.57
C LEU A 134 -17.76 17.26 11.94
N ALA A 135 -18.89 17.95 12.14
CA ALA A 135 -19.56 18.02 13.43
C ALA A 135 -19.97 16.65 14.01
N PRO A 136 -20.45 15.67 13.22
CA PRO A 136 -20.76 14.33 13.74
C PRO A 136 -19.52 13.56 14.23
N ARG A 137 -18.33 13.94 13.75
CA ARG A 137 -17.06 13.25 14.05
C ARG A 137 -16.26 13.93 15.16
N ALA A 138 -16.44 15.23 15.35
CA ALA A 138 -15.72 16.01 16.37
C ALA A 138 -15.84 15.44 17.80
N PRO A 139 -17.00 14.95 18.29
CA PRO A 139 -17.11 14.40 19.64
C PRO A 139 -16.38 13.08 19.86
N THR A 140 -15.96 12.39 18.78
CA THR A 140 -15.31 11.07 18.89
C THR A 140 -13.87 11.15 19.39
N ASN A 141 -13.22 12.31 19.25
CA ASN A 141 -11.87 12.56 19.72
C ASN A 141 -11.72 14.04 20.14
N PRO A 142 -11.27 14.35 21.37
CA PRO A 142 -11.08 15.72 21.82
C PRO A 142 -10.15 16.54 20.90
N GLU A 143 -9.14 15.93 20.27
CA GLU A 143 -8.28 16.61 19.30
C GLU A 143 -9.05 17.08 18.06
N PHE A 144 -10.05 16.31 17.60
CA PHE A 144 -10.87 16.69 16.45
C PHE A 144 -11.74 17.89 16.76
N LEU A 145 -12.30 17.95 17.97
CA LEU A 145 -13.08 19.09 18.41
C LEU A 145 -12.23 20.36 18.46
N GLU A 146 -11.05 20.28 19.09
CA GLU A 146 -10.12 21.41 19.18
C GLU A 146 -9.67 21.89 17.78
N ASP A 147 -9.37 20.94 16.90
CA ASP A 147 -9.00 21.24 15.51
C ASP A 147 -10.14 21.89 14.70
N LEU A 148 -11.38 21.45 14.92
CA LEU A 148 -12.56 22.04 14.30
C LEU A 148 -12.81 23.45 14.82
N GLU A 149 -12.75 23.67 16.13
CA GLU A 149 -12.92 24.99 16.76
C GLU A 149 -11.90 25.99 16.22
N ARG A 150 -10.61 25.61 16.16
CA ARG A 150 -9.55 26.44 15.58
C ARG A 150 -9.80 26.75 14.10
N THR A 151 -10.27 25.78 13.32
CA THR A 151 -10.57 26.01 11.91
C THR A 151 -11.80 26.92 11.74
N MET A 152 -12.83 26.78 12.57
CA MET A 152 -14.01 27.65 12.54
C MET A 152 -13.71 29.08 12.98
N ALA A 153 -12.73 29.28 13.87
CA ALA A 153 -12.28 30.62 14.27
C ALA A 153 -11.77 31.45 13.06
N LEU A 154 -11.27 30.81 12.00
CA LEU A 154 -10.82 31.47 10.77
C LEU A 154 -11.94 32.17 9.98
N LEU A 155 -13.22 31.86 10.27
CA LEU A 155 -14.38 32.56 9.70
C LEU A 155 -14.71 33.86 10.44
N VAL A 156 -14.32 33.96 11.71
CA VAL A 156 -14.67 35.08 12.58
C VAL A 156 -13.55 36.12 12.61
N PHE A 157 -12.29 35.68 12.62
CA PHE A 157 -11.14 36.55 12.71
C PHE A 157 -10.58 36.90 11.32
N PRO A 158 -10.40 38.20 11.01
CA PRO A 158 -9.79 38.61 9.74
C PRO A 158 -8.32 38.20 9.69
N GLN A 159 -7.85 37.83 8.50
CA GLN A 159 -6.52 37.24 8.27
C GLN A 159 -5.37 38.10 8.80
N GLU A 160 -5.53 39.42 8.74
CA GLU A 160 -4.56 40.43 9.19
C GLU A 160 -4.34 40.43 10.72
N SER A 161 -5.28 39.85 11.47
CA SER A 161 -5.29 39.83 12.93
C SER A 161 -5.18 38.42 13.52
N LEU A 162 -4.90 37.40 12.70
CA LEU A 162 -4.81 36.03 13.16
C LEU A 162 -3.56 35.81 14.05
N GLU A 163 -3.78 35.15 15.17
CA GLU A 163 -2.67 34.63 15.97
C GLU A 163 -1.83 33.64 15.14
N PRO A 164 -0.50 33.52 15.40
CA PRO A 164 0.39 32.67 14.63
C PRO A 164 -0.08 31.21 14.50
N GLN A 165 -0.73 30.69 15.54
CA GLN A 165 -1.26 29.31 15.56
C GLN A 165 -2.41 29.12 14.56
N LEU A 166 -3.30 30.11 14.44
CA LEU A 166 -4.40 30.10 13.48
C LEU A 166 -3.91 30.38 12.06
N ALA A 167 -2.95 31.30 11.90
CA ALA A 167 -2.31 31.57 10.62
C ALA A 167 -1.60 30.33 10.04
N ALA A 168 -1.02 29.48 10.88
CA ALA A 168 -0.39 28.23 10.47
C ALA A 168 -1.38 27.24 9.80
N ILE A 169 -2.67 27.28 10.14
CA ILE A 169 -3.72 26.46 9.51
C ILE A 169 -3.91 26.88 8.04
N LEU A 170 -3.67 28.16 7.74
CA LEU A 170 -3.68 28.71 6.38
C LEU A 170 -2.34 28.55 5.67
N HIS A 171 -1.32 27.92 6.26
CA HIS A 171 -0.04 27.71 5.59
C HIS A 171 -0.06 26.45 4.71
N PRO A 172 0.61 26.44 3.54
CA PRO A 172 0.70 25.25 2.68
C PRO A 172 1.31 24.00 3.36
N ASP A 173 2.03 24.17 4.46
CA ASP A 173 2.61 23.06 5.23
C ASP A 173 1.57 22.07 5.73
N LEU A 174 0.37 22.55 6.06
CA LEU A 174 -0.72 21.67 6.47
C LEU A 174 -1.09 20.70 5.34
N ARG A 175 -1.23 21.20 4.11
CA ARG A 175 -1.48 20.36 2.92
C ARG A 175 -0.35 19.36 2.69
N ARG A 176 0.92 19.79 2.84
CA ARG A 176 2.08 18.89 2.71
C ARG A 176 2.04 17.75 3.72
N THR A 177 1.80 18.08 4.98
CA THR A 177 1.76 17.11 6.08
C THR A 177 0.65 16.09 5.88
N VAL A 178 -0.54 16.52 5.44
CA VAL A 178 -1.64 15.59 5.15
C VAL A 178 -1.35 14.76 3.91
N ALA A 179 -0.79 15.34 2.84
CA ALA A 179 -0.39 14.59 1.65
C ALA A 179 0.64 13.48 1.97
N ASP A 180 1.60 13.77 2.87
CA ASP A 180 2.56 12.76 3.35
C ASP A 180 1.89 11.66 4.17
N ARG A 181 0.92 12.02 5.02
CA ARG A 181 0.13 11.04 5.79
C ARG A 181 -0.70 10.14 4.86
N VAL A 182 -1.34 10.71 3.83
CA VAL A 182 -2.09 9.96 2.82
C VAL A 182 -1.16 8.98 2.10
N ASN A 183 -0.02 9.45 1.58
CA ASN A 183 0.94 8.59 0.90
C ASN A 183 1.44 7.44 1.79
N LYS A 184 1.74 7.72 3.06
CA LYS A 184 2.12 6.67 4.04
C LYS A 184 1.00 5.66 4.27
N ALA A 185 -0.25 6.11 4.40
CA ALA A 185 -1.38 5.22 4.62
C ALA A 185 -1.61 4.29 3.41
N ILE A 186 -1.58 4.83 2.19
CA ILE A 186 -1.70 4.03 0.96
C ILE A 186 -0.57 3.00 0.90
N LEU A 187 0.68 3.42 1.13
CA LEU A 187 1.83 2.51 1.12
C LEU A 187 1.69 1.38 2.15
N SER A 188 1.22 1.69 3.36
CA SER A 188 0.97 0.66 4.37
C SER A 188 -0.08 -0.35 3.91
N CYS A 189 -1.19 0.13 3.34
CA CYS A 189 -2.26 -0.74 2.86
C CYS A 189 -1.86 -1.56 1.62
N GLN A 190 -0.99 -1.05 0.77
CA GLN A 190 -0.43 -1.77 -0.38
C GLN A 190 0.59 -2.81 0.06
N ASN A 191 1.47 -2.45 1.00
CA ASN A 191 2.49 -3.34 1.54
C ASN A 191 1.87 -4.52 2.30
N GLN A 192 0.76 -4.30 3.03
CA GLN A 192 0.03 -5.38 3.70
C GLN A 192 -0.60 -6.39 2.73
N ARG A 193 -0.96 -5.96 1.52
CA ARG A 193 -1.53 -6.85 0.49
C ARG A 193 -0.50 -7.51 -0.39
N ARG A 194 0.63 -6.84 -0.62
CA ARG A 194 1.75 -7.36 -1.40
C ARG A 194 2.60 -8.24 -0.48
N ASP A 195 2.21 -9.49 -0.30
CA ASP A 195 3.15 -10.52 0.14
C ASP A 195 4.01 -10.87 -1.08
N ALA A 196 5.34 -10.67 -0.99
CA ALA A 196 6.24 -10.99 -2.11
C ALA A 196 6.00 -12.43 -2.60
N ALA A 197 5.99 -12.66 -3.91
CA ALA A 197 5.68 -13.97 -4.48
C ALA A 197 6.60 -15.08 -3.93
N ILE A 198 7.85 -14.74 -3.62
CA ILE A 198 8.81 -15.63 -2.95
C ILE A 198 8.30 -16.14 -1.59
N ARG A 199 7.67 -15.29 -0.77
CA ARG A 199 7.12 -15.70 0.54
C ARG A 199 6.01 -16.74 0.35
N ASN A 200 5.14 -16.54 -0.63
CA ASN A 200 4.07 -17.48 -0.95
C ASN A 200 4.62 -18.82 -1.44
N LEU A 201 5.66 -18.80 -2.29
CA LEU A 201 6.34 -20.02 -2.75
C LEU A 201 6.99 -20.79 -1.60
N VAL A 202 7.64 -20.10 -0.65
CA VAL A 202 8.23 -20.73 0.55
C VAL A 202 7.16 -21.39 1.42
N ARG A 203 6.03 -20.70 1.65
CA ARG A 203 4.90 -21.26 2.39
C ARG A 203 4.31 -22.49 1.68
N LEU A 204 4.12 -22.42 0.36
CA LEU A 204 3.59 -23.53 -0.43
C LEU A 204 4.53 -24.74 -0.42
N ARG A 205 5.84 -24.51 -0.51
CA ARG A 205 6.87 -25.56 -0.40
C ARG A 205 6.79 -26.26 0.95
N ALA A 206 6.76 -25.51 2.05
CA ALA A 206 6.65 -26.08 3.40
C ALA A 206 5.35 -26.90 3.58
N TRP A 207 4.23 -26.40 3.05
CA TRP A 207 2.96 -27.13 3.06
C TRP A 207 3.03 -28.44 2.27
N ALA A 208 3.60 -28.41 1.06
CA ALA A 208 3.72 -29.59 0.20
C ALA A 208 4.64 -30.66 0.81
N GLU A 209 5.77 -30.25 1.41
CA GLU A 209 6.69 -31.15 2.11
C GLU A 209 6.03 -31.84 3.29
N ASN A 210 5.33 -31.08 4.14
CA ASN A 210 4.62 -31.66 5.29
C ASN A 210 3.51 -32.62 4.84
N THR A 211 2.70 -32.23 3.85
CA THR A 211 1.61 -33.06 3.32
C THR A 211 2.12 -34.39 2.76
N ALA A 212 3.28 -34.37 2.09
CA ALA A 212 3.89 -35.57 1.54
C ALA A 212 4.51 -36.48 2.62
N ARG A 213 5.08 -35.91 3.69
CA ARG A 213 5.53 -36.66 4.87
C ARG A 213 4.37 -37.34 5.59
N ASP A 214 3.25 -36.63 5.77
CA ASP A 214 2.02 -37.17 6.38
C ASP A 214 1.42 -38.31 5.55
N SER A 215 1.58 -38.23 4.22
CA SER A 215 1.16 -39.27 3.28
C SER A 215 2.12 -40.46 3.19
N LYS A 216 3.13 -40.54 4.09
CA LYS A 216 4.18 -41.58 4.14
C LYS A 216 4.96 -41.74 2.83
N LYS A 217 5.09 -40.67 2.03
CA LYS A 217 6.02 -40.69 0.89
C LYS A 217 7.44 -40.55 1.41
N ASP A 218 8.35 -41.37 0.91
CA ASP A 218 9.74 -41.37 1.31
C ASP A 218 10.41 -40.09 0.80
N LEU A 219 10.60 -39.12 1.70
CA LEU A 219 11.18 -37.81 1.39
C LEU A 219 12.39 -37.58 2.28
N PRO A 220 13.53 -37.13 1.73
CA PRO A 220 14.72 -36.85 2.51
C PRO A 220 14.44 -35.77 3.58
N ALA A 221 15.22 -35.78 4.66
CA ALA A 221 15.06 -34.82 5.76
C ALA A 221 15.22 -33.36 5.31
N ARG A 222 16.02 -33.13 4.26
CA ARG A 222 16.21 -31.84 3.60
C ARG A 222 16.12 -32.02 2.09
N ILE A 223 15.27 -31.23 1.44
CA ILE A 223 15.24 -31.12 -0.02
C ILE A 223 16.03 -29.87 -0.39
N GLU A 224 17.13 -30.02 -1.12
CA GLU A 224 17.94 -28.86 -1.51
C GLU A 224 17.20 -28.00 -2.54
N LEU A 225 17.45 -26.68 -2.49
CA LEU A 225 16.82 -25.70 -3.38
C LEU A 225 17.43 -25.68 -4.79
N GLY A 226 18.53 -26.42 -5.02
CA GLY A 226 19.19 -26.49 -6.33
C GLY A 226 19.82 -25.18 -6.80
N LEU A 227 20.08 -24.23 -5.89
CA LEU A 227 20.67 -22.92 -6.20
C LEU A 227 22.20 -22.97 -6.36
N ASP A 228 22.81 -24.09 -5.99
CA ASP A 228 24.24 -24.30 -6.13
C ASP A 228 24.56 -24.71 -7.58
N ALA A 229 24.74 -23.72 -8.45
CA ALA A 229 25.36 -23.91 -9.75
C ALA A 229 26.87 -24.19 -9.57
N ARG A 230 27.21 -25.34 -8.97
CA ARG A 230 28.53 -25.94 -9.10
C ARG A 230 28.40 -27.26 -9.84
N ASN A 231 28.68 -27.14 -11.13
CA ASN A 231 29.16 -28.21 -11.98
C ASN A 231 30.36 -28.92 -11.33
N ASP A 232 30.11 -29.96 -10.53
CA ASP A 232 31.15 -30.88 -10.08
C ASP A 232 31.16 -32.10 -11.00
N GLY A 233 31.77 -31.92 -12.17
CA GLY A 233 32.38 -33.02 -12.89
C GLY A 233 33.65 -33.47 -12.17
N ARG A 234 33.63 -34.66 -11.57
CA ARG A 234 34.71 -35.69 -11.52
C ARG A 234 34.42 -36.66 -10.37
N GLY A 235 33.68 -37.72 -10.67
CA GLY A 235 33.76 -38.96 -9.90
C GLY A 235 34.97 -39.76 -10.39
N ASP A 236 36.15 -39.46 -9.85
CA ASP A 236 37.29 -40.37 -9.96
C ASP A 236 36.96 -41.63 -9.15
N SER A 237 36.82 -42.75 -9.83
CA SER A 237 36.58 -44.05 -9.20
C SER A 237 37.93 -44.70 -8.91
N PRO A 238 38.29 -45.02 -7.65
CA PRO A 238 39.38 -45.95 -7.43
C PRO A 238 38.87 -47.35 -7.75
N MET A 239 39.46 -47.98 -8.78
CA MET A 239 39.29 -49.41 -9.03
C MET A 239 39.78 -50.20 -7.82
N ILE A 240 38.90 -51.05 -7.31
CA ILE A 240 39.21 -52.11 -6.36
C ILE A 240 40.04 -53.16 -7.12
N SER A 241 41.24 -53.47 -6.60
CA SER A 241 41.93 -54.74 -6.86
C SER A 241 41.70 -55.69 -5.70
#